data_AF-A0ABD5M0X1-F1
#
_entry.id   AF-A0ABD5M0X1-F1
#
_cell.length_a   1.000
_cell.length_b   1.000
_cell.length_c   1.000
_cell.angle_alpha   90.00
_cell.angle_beta   90.00
_cell.angle_gamma   90.00
#
_symmetry.space_group_name_H-M   'P 1'
#
loop_
_entity.id
_entity.type
_entity.pdbx_description
1 polymer ?
#
loop_
_entity_poly.entity_id
_entity_poly.type
_entity_poly.pdbx_seq_one_letter_code
_entity_poly.pdbx_strand_id
1 'polypeptide(L)'
;MKQLTHILKPRTLVSRSIILALVSLLVACNQEKDKSLTLSTPSVLPADGSRQLYNYHDPNFVAFAQKLKQRRQRVHIVQLGDSHTAADFFSGKLRERFQADYGNGGIGFIPHRYCGSTYCQYPISKQ
;
A
#
# COMPACT_ATOMS: atom_id res chain seq x y z
N MET A 1 -40.02 -11.48 70.58
CA MET A 1 -40.83 -11.70 69.37
C MET A 1 -40.46 -10.63 68.34
N LYS A 2 -40.06 -11.06 67.13
CA LYS A 2 -40.16 -10.46 65.77
C LYS A 2 -39.95 -8.94 65.60
N GLN A 3 -39.26 -8.39 64.60
CA GLN A 3 -38.40 -8.84 63.49
C GLN A 3 -37.94 -7.51 62.85
N LEU A 4 -36.63 -7.30 62.68
CA LEU A 4 -36.07 -6.09 62.05
C LEU A 4 -36.04 -6.32 60.53
N THR A 5 -36.89 -5.63 59.76
CA THR A 5 -36.94 -5.79 58.30
C THR A 5 -36.14 -4.69 57.60
N HIS A 6 -35.00 -5.10 57.04
CA HIS A 6 -34.16 -4.28 56.17
C HIS A 6 -34.80 -4.11 54.79
N ILE A 7 -35.06 -2.87 54.39
CA ILE A 7 -35.47 -2.51 53.04
C ILE A 7 -34.28 -2.71 52.09
N LEU A 8 -34.31 -3.79 51.32
CA LEU A 8 -33.36 -4.06 50.23
C LEU A 8 -33.72 -3.21 49.01
N LYS A 9 -32.80 -2.32 48.63
CA LYS A 9 -32.91 -1.39 47.50
C LYS A 9 -32.60 -2.10 46.18
N PRO A 10 -33.53 -2.19 45.22
CA PRO A 10 -33.27 -2.82 43.92
C PRO A 10 -32.58 -1.80 42.99
N ARG A 11 -31.25 -1.74 43.03
CA ARG A 11 -30.46 -0.78 42.20
C ARG A 11 -29.20 -1.39 41.58
N THR A 12 -29.19 -2.70 41.32
CA THR A 12 -27.99 -3.39 40.82
C THR A 12 -28.20 -4.17 39.52
N LEU A 13 -29.45 -4.34 39.06
CA LEU A 13 -29.73 -5.11 37.83
C LEU A 13 -29.46 -4.28 36.56
N VAL A 14 -29.91 -3.03 36.53
CA VAL A 14 -29.78 -2.15 35.35
C VAL A 14 -28.32 -1.76 35.08
N SER A 15 -27.51 -1.53 36.13
CA SER A 15 -26.10 -1.16 35.93
C SER A 15 -25.25 -2.33 35.43
N ARG A 16 -25.59 -3.58 35.77
CA ARG A 16 -24.91 -4.78 35.25
C ARG A 16 -25.17 -4.98 33.77
N SER A 17 -26.39 -4.75 33.31
CA SER A 17 -26.74 -4.84 31.88
C SER A 17 -26.02 -3.78 31.03
N ILE A 18 -25.85 -2.56 31.55
CA ILE A 18 -25.13 -1.48 30.85
C ILE A 18 -23.63 -1.79 30.73
N ILE A 19 -23.02 -2.33 31.79
CA ILE A 19 -21.60 -2.71 31.78
C ILE A 19 -21.35 -3.86 30.78
N LEU A 20 -22.22 -4.88 30.76
CA LEU A 20 -22.14 -5.97 29.79
C LEU A 20 -22.26 -5.48 28.34
N ALA A 21 -23.20 -4.56 28.06
CA ALA A 21 -23.36 -3.98 26.73
C ALA A 21 -22.14 -3.14 26.29
N LEU A 22 -21.55 -2.36 27.20
CA LEU A 22 -20.32 -1.59 26.93
C LEU A 22 -19.11 -2.49 26.66
N VAL A 23 -18.97 -3.58 27.41
CA VAL A 23 -17.89 -4.57 27.20
C VAL A 23 -18.07 -5.28 25.85
N SER A 24 -19.29 -5.67 25.47
CA SER A 24 -19.55 -6.27 24.15
C SER A 24 -19.27 -5.31 22.99
N LEU A 25 -19.52 -4.00 23.17
CA LEU A 25 -19.22 -2.98 22.16
C LEU A 25 -17.69 -2.77 21.99
N LEU A 26 -16.93 -2.86 23.09
CA LEU A 26 -15.46 -2.79 23.07
C LEU A 26 -14.83 -4.04 22.43
N VAL A 27 -15.40 -5.22 22.64
CA VAL A 27 -14.89 -6.48 22.07
C VAL A 27 -15.18 -6.58 20.56
N ALA A 28 -16.28 -5.99 20.06
CA ALA A 28 -16.63 -6.02 18.64
C ALA A 28 -15.66 -5.23 17.72
N CYS A 29 -14.77 -4.40 18.28
CA CYS A 29 -13.79 -3.62 17.50
C CYS A 29 -12.46 -4.35 17.25
N ASN A 30 -12.24 -5.55 17.82
CA ASN A 30 -10.96 -6.27 17.70
C ASN A 30 -11.09 -7.61 16.95
N GLN A 31 -11.92 -7.66 15.91
CA GLN A 31 -11.80 -8.73 14.91
C GLN A 31 -10.57 -8.46 14.03
N GLU A 32 -9.40 -8.84 14.53
CA GLU A 32 -8.28 -9.14 13.65
C GLU A 32 -8.68 -10.37 12.83
N LYS A 33 -9.08 -10.11 11.58
CA LYS A 33 -9.24 -11.15 10.58
C LYS A 33 -7.85 -11.73 10.34
N ASP A 34 -7.52 -12.80 11.06
CA ASP A 34 -6.39 -13.66 10.75
C ASP A 34 -6.59 -14.24 9.36
N LYS A 35 -6.16 -13.49 8.35
CA LYS A 35 -5.89 -14.04 7.03
C LYS A 35 -4.63 -14.88 7.19
N SER A 36 -4.83 -16.13 7.58
CA SER A 36 -3.84 -17.19 7.41
C SER A 36 -3.29 -17.06 6.00
N LEU A 37 -2.04 -16.61 5.91
CA LEU A 37 -1.29 -16.57 4.66
C LEU A 37 -1.02 -18.01 4.28
N THR A 38 -1.95 -18.64 3.58
CA THR A 38 -1.65 -19.82 2.80
C THR A 38 -0.68 -19.37 1.73
N LEU A 39 0.62 -19.57 1.99
CA LEU A 39 1.67 -19.31 1.02
C LEU A 39 1.52 -20.36 -0.09
N SER A 40 0.68 -20.05 -1.07
CA SER A 40 0.62 -20.81 -2.30
C SER A 40 2.00 -20.71 -2.93
N THR A 41 2.76 -21.81 -2.86
CA THR A 41 3.95 -22.00 -3.69
C THR A 41 3.56 -21.65 -5.11
N PRO A 42 4.18 -20.65 -5.75
CA PRO A 42 3.82 -20.28 -7.10
C PRO A 42 4.32 -21.38 -8.01
N SER A 43 3.35 -22.12 -8.54
CA SER A 43 3.56 -22.95 -9.70
C SER A 43 4.15 -22.09 -10.81
N VAL A 44 5.13 -22.68 -11.48
CA VAL A 44 5.83 -22.23 -12.68
C VAL A 44 4.93 -21.39 -13.61
N LEU A 45 5.55 -20.32 -14.15
CA LEU A 45 5.06 -19.40 -15.18
C LEU A 45 3.89 -19.94 -16.04
N PRO A 46 2.79 -19.18 -16.19
CA PRO A 46 1.70 -19.57 -17.07
C PRO A 46 2.18 -19.72 -18.52
N ALA A 47 1.76 -20.80 -19.16
CA ALA A 47 2.12 -21.15 -20.53
C ALA A 47 1.50 -20.23 -21.61
N ASP A 48 0.68 -19.24 -21.24
CA ASP A 48 0.01 -18.31 -22.17
C ASP A 48 0.92 -17.17 -22.66
N GLY A 49 2.19 -17.14 -22.23
CA GLY A 49 3.13 -16.08 -22.57
C GLY A 49 2.90 -14.76 -21.83
N SER A 50 1.97 -14.71 -20.87
CA SER A 50 1.85 -13.59 -19.95
C SER A 50 3.09 -13.51 -19.08
N ARG A 51 3.90 -12.47 -19.32
CA ARG A 51 5.08 -12.14 -18.51
C ARG A 51 4.59 -11.61 -17.16
N GLN A 52 4.28 -12.51 -16.25
CA GLN A 52 3.79 -12.15 -14.92
C GLN A 52 4.93 -11.60 -14.07
N LEU A 53 4.66 -10.45 -13.44
CA LEU A 53 5.54 -9.89 -12.42
C LEU A 53 5.45 -10.79 -11.18
N TYR A 54 6.55 -11.44 -10.84
CA TYR A 54 6.61 -12.28 -9.66
C TYR A 54 7.16 -11.50 -8.46
N ASN A 55 6.42 -11.51 -7.35
CA ASN A 55 6.85 -10.85 -6.11
C ASN A 55 7.58 -11.87 -5.22
N TYR A 56 8.89 -11.71 -5.08
CA TYR A 56 9.74 -12.53 -4.21
C TYR A 56 9.67 -12.14 -2.71
N HIS A 57 8.62 -11.45 -2.29
CA HIS A 57 8.37 -11.06 -0.90
C HIS A 57 9.45 -10.18 -0.27
N ASP A 58 9.95 -9.19 -1.02
CA ASP A 58 10.84 -8.18 -0.45
C ASP A 58 10.14 -7.46 0.73
N PRO A 59 10.74 -7.42 1.93
CA PRO A 59 10.10 -6.86 3.12
C PRO A 59 9.84 -5.34 3.01
N ASN A 60 10.60 -4.62 2.19
CA ASN A 60 10.45 -3.19 1.95
C ASN A 60 9.35 -2.86 0.93
N PHE A 61 8.87 -3.85 0.17
CA PHE A 61 7.89 -3.61 -0.89
C PHE A 61 6.59 -3.00 -0.36
N VAL A 62 6.12 -3.44 0.82
CA VAL A 62 4.91 -2.90 1.45
C VAL A 62 5.08 -1.42 1.78
N ALA A 63 6.21 -1.04 2.37
CA ALA A 63 6.51 0.35 2.70
C ALA A 63 6.64 1.22 1.43
N PHE A 64 7.28 0.70 0.38
CA PHE A 64 7.36 1.37 -0.92
C PHE A 64 5.97 1.61 -1.53
N ALA A 65 5.13 0.58 -1.59
CA ALA A 65 3.78 0.67 -2.13
C ALA A 65 2.90 1.66 -1.33
N GLN A 66 3.05 1.69 -0.01
CA GLN A 66 2.38 2.67 0.85
C GLN A 66 2.84 4.10 0.55
N LYS A 67 4.16 4.35 0.45
CA LYS A 67 4.70 5.67 0.08
C LYS A 67 4.16 6.14 -1.28
N LEU A 68 4.11 5.23 -2.26
CA LEU A 68 3.60 5.52 -3.59
C LEU A 68 2.11 5.90 -3.57
N LYS A 69 1.28 5.16 -2.80
CA LYS A 69 -0.16 5.42 -2.68
C LYS A 69 -0.49 6.69 -1.91
N GLN A 70 0.29 7.01 -0.87
CA GLN A 70 0.02 8.18 -0.02
C GLN A 70 0.26 9.51 -0.76
N ARG A 71 1.17 9.54 -1.74
CA ARG A 71 1.51 10.75 -2.53
C ARG A 71 1.92 11.98 -1.68
N ARG A 72 2.30 11.77 -0.41
CA ARG A 72 2.72 12.84 0.52
C ARG A 72 4.19 13.20 0.38
N GLN A 73 4.98 12.30 -0.22
CA GLN A 73 6.42 12.43 -0.39
C GLN A 73 6.78 12.05 -1.83
N ARG A 74 7.84 12.68 -2.37
CA ARG A 74 8.38 12.30 -3.68
C ARG A 74 9.03 10.92 -3.59
N VAL A 75 8.65 10.03 -4.50
CA VAL A 75 9.27 8.71 -4.67
C VAL A 75 10.13 8.76 -5.93
N HIS A 76 11.42 8.45 -5.77
CA HIS A 76 12.35 8.34 -6.88
C HIS A 76 12.49 6.87 -7.27
N ILE A 77 12.22 6.55 -8.54
CA ILE A 77 12.38 5.21 -9.11
C ILE A 77 13.47 5.30 -10.16
N VAL A 78 14.50 4.46 -10.03
CA VAL A 78 15.63 4.41 -10.96
C VAL A 78 15.62 3.06 -11.65
N GLN A 79 15.58 3.07 -12.99
CA GLN A 79 15.75 1.90 -13.83
C GLN A 79 17.16 1.91 -14.42
N LEU A 80 17.94 0.89 -14.12
CA LEU A 80 19.28 0.68 -14.68
C LEU A 80 19.19 -0.43 -15.73
N GLY A 81 19.82 -0.23 -16.89
CA GLY A 81 19.77 -1.19 -17.98
C GLY A 81 20.64 -0.79 -19.16
N ASP A 82 20.38 -1.41 -20.31
CA ASP A 82 21.12 -1.22 -21.55
C ASP A 82 20.55 -0.08 -22.42
N SER A 83 20.91 -0.11 -23.71
CA SER A 83 20.45 0.84 -24.73
C SER A 83 18.92 0.99 -24.83
N HIS A 84 18.11 -0.01 -24.48
CA HIS A 84 16.65 0.11 -24.49
C HIS A 84 16.12 0.98 -23.37
N THR A 85 16.72 0.87 -22.17
CA THR A 85 16.43 1.80 -21.06
C THR A 85 16.88 3.20 -21.45
N ALA A 86 18.06 3.31 -22.04
CA ALA A 86 18.63 4.60 -22.39
C ALA A 86 17.96 5.29 -23.61
N ALA A 87 17.29 4.53 -24.49
CA ALA A 87 16.43 5.06 -25.55
C ALA A 87 15.15 5.71 -25.02
N ASP A 88 14.74 5.37 -23.78
CA ASP A 88 13.61 5.92 -23.04
C ASP A 88 12.20 5.58 -23.57
N PHE A 89 12.07 4.71 -24.58
CA PHE A 89 10.74 4.32 -25.08
C PHE A 89 9.89 3.61 -24.02
N PHE A 90 10.49 2.68 -23.28
CA PHE A 90 9.81 1.95 -22.22
C PHE A 90 9.76 2.77 -20.92
N SER A 91 10.91 3.23 -20.42
CA SER A 91 10.99 4.00 -19.17
C SER A 91 10.20 5.30 -19.24
N GLY A 92 10.12 5.91 -20.42
CA GLY A 92 9.32 7.10 -20.66
C GLY A 92 7.83 6.84 -20.54
N LYS A 93 7.33 5.78 -21.16
CA LYS A 93 5.92 5.36 -21.02
C LYS A 93 5.58 4.94 -19.60
N LEU A 94 6.51 4.26 -18.92
CA LEU A 94 6.36 3.91 -17.51
C LEU A 94 6.25 5.16 -16.62
N ARG A 95 7.11 6.15 -16.85
CA ARG A 95 7.06 7.45 -16.16
C ARG A 95 5.73 8.17 -16.40
N GLU A 96 5.26 8.27 -17.66
CA GLU A 96 3.97 8.88 -17.98
C GLU A 96 2.83 8.19 -17.21
N ARG A 97 2.81 6.86 -17.21
CA ARG A 97 1.77 6.08 -16.51
C ARG A 97 1.83 6.28 -15.00
N PHE A 98 3.01 6.25 -14.40
CA PHE A 98 3.15 6.44 -12.96
C PHE A 98 2.82 7.87 -12.54
N GLN A 99 3.15 8.87 -13.35
CA GLN A 99 2.76 10.26 -13.07
C GLN A 99 1.24 10.45 -13.17
N ALA A 100 0.57 9.77 -14.10
CA ALA A 100 -0.89 9.77 -14.18
C ALA A 100 -1.52 9.09 -12.94
N ASP A 101 -0.99 7.94 -12.53
CA ASP A 101 -1.56 7.13 -11.45
C ASP A 101 -1.15 7.59 -10.04
N TYR A 102 -0.03 8.32 -9.86
CA TYR A 102 0.52 8.68 -8.56
C TYR A 102 0.92 10.16 -8.41
N GLY A 103 0.74 10.97 -9.46
CA GLY A 103 1.05 12.40 -9.47
C GLY A 103 2.40 12.72 -10.15
N ASN A 104 2.49 13.90 -10.75
CA ASN A 104 3.68 14.33 -11.48
C ASN A 104 4.81 14.77 -10.52
N GLY A 105 5.81 13.91 -10.35
CA GLY A 105 7.01 14.17 -9.55
C GLY A 105 8.14 14.92 -10.27
N GLY A 106 7.91 15.38 -11.50
CA GLY A 106 8.91 16.01 -12.37
C GLY A 106 9.72 15.01 -13.22
N ILE A 107 10.68 15.54 -13.99
CA ILE A 107 11.47 14.75 -14.96
C ILE A 107 12.50 13.82 -14.29
N GLY A 108 12.93 14.14 -13.07
CA GLY A 108 13.89 13.32 -12.32
C GLY A 108 15.32 13.39 -12.86
N PHE A 109 16.10 12.34 -12.58
CA PHE A 109 17.46 12.19 -13.09
C PHE A 109 17.44 11.75 -14.55
N ILE A 110 18.16 12.46 -15.42
CA ILE A 110 18.25 12.16 -16.85
C ILE A 110 19.66 11.63 -17.14
N PRO A 111 19.81 10.46 -17.78
CA PRO A 111 21.12 9.96 -18.18
C PRO A 111 21.76 10.85 -19.25
N HIS A 112 23.07 10.69 -19.47
CA HIS A 112 23.77 11.42 -20.52
C HIS A 112 23.07 11.22 -21.87
N ARG A 113 22.78 12.34 -22.54
CA ARG A 113 22.08 12.35 -23.82
C ARG A 113 23.03 11.92 -24.92
N TYR A 114 22.64 10.89 -25.67
CA TYR A 114 23.28 10.53 -26.93
C TYR A 114 22.24 10.51 -28.05
N CYS A 115 22.70 10.82 -29.26
CA CYS A 115 21.88 10.83 -30.46
C CYS A 115 21.28 9.43 -30.67
N GLY A 116 19.96 9.31 -30.62
CA GLY A 116 19.22 8.03 -30.59
C GLY A 116 18.33 7.84 -29.34
N SER A 117 18.51 8.65 -28.29
CA SER A 117 17.60 8.69 -27.13
C SER A 117 16.43 9.64 -27.33
N THR A 118 15.26 9.32 -26.76
CA THR A 118 14.08 10.20 -26.80
C THR A 118 14.35 11.58 -26.19
N TYR A 119 15.30 11.68 -25.26
CA TYR A 119 15.69 12.96 -24.64
C TYR A 119 16.36 13.94 -25.61
N CYS A 120 17.03 13.49 -26.67
CA CYS A 120 17.59 14.40 -27.68
C CYS A 120 16.52 15.20 -28.43
N GLN A 121 15.29 14.67 -28.51
CA GLN A 121 14.16 15.34 -29.16
C GLN A 121 13.48 16.38 -28.25
N TYR A 122 13.59 16.24 -26.92
CA TYR A 122 12.95 17.15 -25.97
C TYR A 122 13.77 18.43 -25.77
N PRO A 123 13.23 19.62 -26.13
CA PRO A 123 13.86 20.88 -25.79
C PRO A 123 13.89 21.00 -24.27
N ILE A 124 15.09 21.12 -23.70
CA ILE A 124 15.22 21.55 -22.30
C ILE A 124 14.85 23.03 -22.29
N SER A 125 13.64 23.35 -21.86
CA SER A 125 13.35 24.71 -21.41
C SER A 125 14.33 25.01 -20.28
N LYS A 126 15.23 25.98 -20.49
CA LYS A 126 16.04 26.50 -19.39
C LYS A 126 15.08 27.01 -18.32
N GLN A 127 15.15 26.40 -17.13
CA GLN A 127 14.63 27.01 -15.92
C GLN A 127 15.55 28.17 -15.51
#